data_AF-A0A0N4TAX5-F1
#
_entry.id   AF-A0A0N4TAX5-F1
#
_cell.length_a   1.000
_cell.length_b   1.000
_cell.length_c   1.000
_cell.angle_alpha   90.00
_cell.angle_beta   90.00
_cell.angle_gamma   90.00
#
_symmetry.space_group_name_H-M   'P 1'
#
loop_
_entity.id
_entity.type
_entity.pdbx_description
1 polymer ?
#
loop_
_entity_poly.entity_id
_entity_poly.type
_entity_poly.pdbx_seq_one_letter_code
_entity_poly.pdbx_strand_id
1 'polypeptide(L)'
;MFEAKLGSASTLKRIVDAIKDLVTDAPFDCTETAMCLQAMDSSHVALVSLKMDVAMFESYRCDRTINLGLSLAGMARALKCANNEDTCLIRYEENDDSVLFLFEDTKRDKSQEVIVKMMDIDSEHLGIPEQDYSAVVCMPAAEFQKTCRDLAMFSDSLMITVTKAGIVFTGKGDTGSSTVTYAPSRSADEEEQQAVSVDVKEPVTVNFSIKYMNHFTKATGLSDRVRLSLCNSVPVVVEYGLSESGHLRFYLAPKIDDEDNDMK
;
A
#
# COMPACT_ATOMS: atom_id res chain seq x y z
N MET A 1 8.09 -26.42 6.32
CA MET A 1 7.46 -25.62 7.40
C MET A 1 7.67 -24.14 7.12
N PHE A 2 6.74 -23.28 7.54
CA PHE A 2 6.91 -21.83 7.56
C PHE A 2 6.55 -21.25 8.92
N GLU A 3 7.41 -20.37 9.43
CA GLU A 3 7.20 -19.61 10.65
C GLU A 3 7.73 -18.18 10.49
N ALA A 4 6.92 -17.19 10.84
CA ALA A 4 7.31 -15.79 10.84
C ALA A 4 6.75 -15.07 12.07
N LYS A 5 7.62 -14.53 12.93
CA LYS A 5 7.24 -13.81 14.15
C LYS A 5 7.48 -12.31 13.98
N LEU A 6 6.43 -11.52 14.19
CA LEU A 6 6.48 -10.06 14.27
C LEU A 6 6.44 -9.64 15.74
N GLY A 7 7.29 -8.68 16.11
CA GLY A 7 7.30 -8.10 17.46
C GLY A 7 6.04 -7.29 17.79
N SER A 8 5.28 -6.87 16.78
CA SER A 8 4.00 -6.19 16.95
C SER A 8 3.00 -6.63 15.88
N ALA A 9 1.84 -7.11 16.32
CA ALA A 9 0.69 -7.42 15.47
C ALA A 9 0.16 -6.16 14.76
N SER A 10 0.43 -4.97 15.28
CA SER A 10 -0.05 -3.71 14.70
C SER A 10 0.41 -3.49 13.25
N THR A 11 1.64 -3.90 12.91
CA THR A 11 2.19 -3.79 11.55
C THR A 11 1.32 -4.57 10.57
N LEU A 12 1.09 -5.86 10.84
CA LEU A 12 0.30 -6.72 9.97
C LEU A 12 -1.18 -6.31 9.92
N LYS A 13 -1.73 -5.85 11.07
CA LYS A 13 -3.09 -5.28 11.14
C LYS A 13 -3.24 -4.09 10.19
N ARG A 14 -2.32 -3.13 10.26
CA ARG A 14 -2.34 -1.92 9.41
C ARG A 14 -2.17 -2.25 7.93
N ILE A 15 -1.30 -3.21 7.59
CA ILE A 15 -1.13 -3.69 6.21
C ILE A 15 -2.45 -4.27 5.69
N VAL A 16 -3.02 -5.25 6.40
CA VAL A 16 -4.28 -5.91 5.98
C VAL A 16 -5.43 -4.91 5.92
N ASP A 17 -5.56 -4.00 6.90
CA ASP A 17 -6.58 -2.95 6.88
C ASP A 17 -6.45 -2.00 5.69
N ALA A 18 -5.23 -1.77 5.19
CA ALA A 18 -4.99 -0.92 4.02
C ALA A 18 -5.40 -1.59 2.70
N ILE A 19 -5.31 -2.92 2.59
CA ILE A 19 -5.50 -3.63 1.31
C ILE A 19 -6.83 -4.39 1.19
N LYS A 20 -7.48 -4.74 2.31
CA LYS A 20 -8.70 -5.59 2.33
C LYS A 20 -9.92 -5.02 1.59
N ASP A 21 -9.97 -3.70 1.38
CA ASP A 21 -11.07 -3.04 0.68
C ASP A 21 -10.80 -2.90 -0.82
N LEU A 22 -9.59 -3.26 -1.26
CA LEU A 22 -9.15 -3.24 -2.65
C LEU A 22 -9.09 -4.66 -3.23
N VAL A 23 -8.62 -5.62 -2.44
CA VAL A 23 -8.46 -7.02 -2.81
C VAL A 23 -9.23 -7.88 -1.81
N THR A 24 -9.96 -8.88 -2.30
CA THR A 24 -10.77 -9.77 -1.44
C THR A 24 -9.94 -10.91 -0.87
N ASP A 25 -9.22 -11.60 -1.75
CA ASP A 25 -8.38 -12.75 -1.45
C ASP A 25 -7.01 -12.54 -2.12
N ALA A 26 -5.93 -12.90 -1.44
CA ALA A 26 -4.59 -12.64 -1.94
C ALA A 26 -3.61 -13.77 -1.60
N PRO A 27 -2.69 -14.09 -2.53
CA PRO A 27 -1.57 -14.97 -2.23
C PRO A 27 -0.51 -14.25 -1.41
N PHE A 28 -0.08 -14.85 -0.30
CA PHE A 28 1.15 -14.47 0.39
C PHE A 28 2.27 -15.44 0.02
N ASP A 29 3.17 -14.98 -0.84
CA ASP A 29 4.34 -15.72 -1.28
C ASP A 29 5.44 -15.59 -0.23
N CYS A 30 5.71 -16.68 0.47
CA CYS A 30 6.76 -16.74 1.48
C CYS A 30 7.97 -17.45 0.88
N THR A 31 9.13 -16.81 0.98
CA THR A 31 10.43 -17.28 0.48
C THR A 31 11.45 -17.19 1.60
N GLU A 32 12.64 -17.79 1.45
CA GLU A 32 13.73 -17.66 2.44
C GLU A 32 14.13 -16.21 2.75
N THR A 33 13.86 -15.27 1.84
CA THR A 33 14.31 -13.87 1.94
C THR A 33 13.22 -12.87 2.34
N ALA A 34 11.95 -13.17 2.05
CA ALA A 34 10.86 -12.23 2.21
C ALA A 34 9.49 -12.91 2.20
N MET A 35 8.52 -12.24 2.83
CA MET A 35 7.09 -12.46 2.62
C MET A 35 6.56 -11.36 1.69
N CYS A 36 6.02 -11.77 0.56
CA CYS A 36 5.50 -10.89 -0.48
C CYS A 36 4.01 -11.15 -0.71
N LEU A 37 3.32 -10.16 -1.25
CA LEU A 37 1.97 -10.31 -1.77
C LEU A 37 1.84 -9.44 -3.01
N GLN A 38 1.26 -9.99 -4.06
CA GLN A 38 0.89 -9.22 -5.24
C GLN A 38 -0.52 -9.62 -5.66
N ALA A 39 -1.40 -8.63 -5.84
CA ALA A 39 -2.78 -8.88 -6.23
C ALA A 39 -3.39 -7.67 -6.94
N MET A 40 -4.24 -7.94 -7.94
CA MET A 40 -5.05 -6.92 -8.60
C MET A 40 -6.41 -6.77 -7.92
N ASP A 41 -7.00 -5.59 -8.07
CA ASP A 41 -8.41 -5.38 -7.72
C ASP A 41 -9.34 -6.07 -8.74
N SER A 42 -10.63 -6.19 -8.41
CA SER A 42 -11.61 -6.86 -9.27
C SER A 42 -11.86 -6.18 -10.62
N SER A 43 -11.48 -4.90 -10.77
CA SER A 43 -11.55 -4.20 -12.05
C SER A 43 -10.27 -4.27 -12.89
N HIS A 44 -9.19 -4.86 -12.35
CA HIS A 44 -7.86 -4.91 -12.98
C HIS A 44 -7.28 -3.53 -13.33
N VAL A 45 -7.63 -2.49 -12.57
CA VAL A 45 -7.14 -1.11 -12.75
C VAL A 45 -6.10 -0.74 -11.70
N ALA A 46 -6.13 -1.40 -10.54
CA ALA A 46 -5.19 -1.21 -9.45
C ALA A 46 -4.49 -2.50 -9.06
N LEU A 47 -3.20 -2.39 -8.72
CA LEU A 47 -2.38 -3.50 -8.24
C LEU A 47 -1.75 -3.13 -6.89
N VAL A 48 -1.78 -4.09 -5.96
CA VAL A 48 -1.08 -4.02 -4.67
C VAL A 48 0.17 -4.87 -4.77
N SER A 49 1.30 -4.34 -4.30
CA SER A 49 2.54 -5.07 -4.12
C SER A 49 3.07 -4.80 -2.72
N LEU A 50 3.05 -5.83 -1.88
CA LEU A 50 3.64 -5.84 -0.55
C LEU A 50 4.96 -6.61 -0.59
N LYS A 51 5.97 -6.07 0.07
CA LYS A 51 7.21 -6.78 0.35
C LYS A 51 7.63 -6.53 1.79
N MET A 52 7.84 -7.60 2.54
CA MET A 52 8.40 -7.59 3.89
C MET A 52 9.65 -8.46 3.90
N ASP A 53 10.83 -7.86 3.98
CA ASP A 53 12.08 -8.62 4.07
C ASP A 53 12.18 -9.34 5.43
N VAL A 54 12.97 -10.41 5.49
CA VAL A 54 13.20 -11.19 6.73
C VAL A 54 13.63 -10.34 7.93
N ALA A 55 14.31 -9.21 7.69
CA ALA A 55 14.75 -8.28 8.73
C ALA A 55 13.60 -7.57 9.48
N MET A 56 12.39 -7.59 8.92
CA MET A 56 11.19 -7.07 9.60
C MET A 56 10.64 -8.01 10.68
N PHE A 57 11.11 -9.25 10.72
CA PHE A 57 10.62 -10.29 11.62
C PHE A 57 11.64 -10.55 12.74
N GLU A 58 11.16 -10.82 13.95
CA GLU A 58 12.01 -11.23 15.07
C GLU A 58 12.60 -12.63 14.84
N SER A 59 11.83 -13.50 14.20
CA SER A 59 12.28 -14.81 13.72
C SER A 59 11.56 -15.13 12.42
N TYR A 60 12.29 -15.66 11.44
CA TYR A 60 11.74 -16.04 10.15
C TYR A 60 12.38 -17.36 9.69
N ARG A 61 11.53 -18.31 9.30
CA ARG A 61 11.94 -19.60 8.75
C ARG A 61 10.97 -19.98 7.65
N CYS A 62 11.51 -20.25 6.46
CA CYS A 62 10.74 -20.72 5.32
C CYS A 62 11.57 -21.83 4.66
N ASP A 63 11.22 -23.10 4.91
CA ASP A 63 12.04 -24.23 4.43
C ASP A 63 11.96 -24.41 2.91
N ARG A 64 10.85 -23.95 2.32
CA ARG A 64 10.55 -24.00 0.88
C ARG A 64 9.65 -22.83 0.55
N THR A 65 9.71 -22.35 -0.69
CA THR A 65 8.73 -21.37 -1.17
C THR A 65 7.33 -21.92 -1.02
N ILE A 66 6.48 -21.19 -0.31
CA ILE A 66 5.07 -21.52 -0.12
C ILE A 66 4.20 -20.33 -0.52
N ASN A 67 2.99 -20.64 -0.95
CA ASN A 67 1.96 -19.66 -1.24
C ASN A 67 0.81 -19.86 -0.25
N LEU A 68 0.54 -18.86 0.57
CA LEU A 68 -0.56 -18.87 1.52
C LEU A 68 -1.72 -18.07 0.93
N GLY A 69 -2.65 -18.75 0.29
CA GLY A 69 -3.88 -18.14 -0.23
C GLY A 69 -4.84 -17.85 0.91
N LEU A 70 -5.04 -16.56 1.23
CA LEU A 70 -5.85 -16.12 2.36
C LEU A 70 -6.90 -15.09 1.94
N SER A 71 -8.10 -15.23 2.50
CA SER A 71 -9.09 -14.16 2.46
C SER A 71 -8.66 -13.01 3.36
N LEU A 72 -8.51 -11.81 2.81
CA LEU A 72 -8.07 -10.63 3.57
C LEU A 72 -9.11 -10.23 4.63
N ALA A 73 -10.40 -10.48 4.37
CA ALA A 73 -11.46 -10.31 5.37
C ALA A 73 -11.36 -11.35 6.50
N GLY A 74 -10.97 -12.58 6.19
CA GLY A 74 -10.69 -13.63 7.18
C GLY A 74 -9.48 -13.29 8.05
N MET A 75 -8.38 -12.91 7.41
CA MET A 75 -7.15 -12.47 8.07
C MET A 75 -7.39 -11.24 8.96
N ALA A 76 -8.13 -10.24 8.48
CA ALA A 76 -8.50 -9.05 9.27
C ALA A 76 -9.30 -9.42 10.53
N ARG A 77 -10.19 -10.42 10.46
CA ARG A 77 -10.93 -10.90 11.64
C ARG A 77 -10.01 -11.61 12.64
N ALA A 78 -9.06 -12.41 12.16
CA ALA A 78 -8.07 -13.06 13.02
C ALA A 78 -7.17 -12.04 13.72
N LEU A 79 -6.62 -11.07 12.98
CA LEU A 79 -5.74 -10.04 13.53
C LEU A 79 -6.44 -9.07 14.49
N LYS A 80 -7.77 -8.94 14.44
CA LYS A 80 -8.56 -8.19 15.42
C LYS A 80 -8.57 -8.82 16.81
N CYS A 81 -8.23 -10.11 16.94
CA CYS A 81 -8.11 -10.76 18.24
C CYS A 81 -6.87 -10.30 19.04
N ALA A 82 -5.86 -9.76 18.35
CA ALA A 82 -4.64 -9.24 18.96
C ALA A 82 -4.76 -7.77 19.35
N ASN A 83 -4.15 -7.38 20.47
CA ASN A 83 -3.84 -5.98 20.73
C ASN A 83 -2.69 -5.53 19.81
N ASN A 84 -2.44 -4.22 19.75
CA ASN A 84 -1.40 -3.68 18.88
C ASN A 84 0.01 -4.06 19.34
N GLU A 85 0.22 -4.20 20.66
CA GLU A 85 1.52 -4.51 21.26
C GLU A 85 1.79 -6.02 21.39
N ASP A 86 0.81 -6.87 21.04
CA ASP A 86 0.98 -8.31 21.11
C ASP A 86 1.94 -8.75 19.99
N THR A 87 2.78 -9.76 20.26
CA THR A 87 3.58 -10.38 19.19
C THR A 87 2.65 -11.23 18.31
N CYS A 88 3.02 -11.42 17.04
CA CYS A 88 2.23 -12.20 16.08
C CYS A 88 3.14 -13.23 15.41
N LEU A 89 2.96 -14.51 15.73
CA LEU A 89 3.58 -15.62 15.03
C LEU A 89 2.60 -16.19 14.00
N ILE A 90 3.04 -16.28 12.75
CA ILE A 90 2.36 -16.97 11.66
C ILE A 90 3.05 -18.31 11.48
N ARG A 91 2.29 -19.41 11.54
CA ARG A 91 2.81 -20.77 11.35
C ARG A 91 1.99 -21.52 10.30
N TYR A 92 2.69 -22.22 9.43
CA TYR A 92 2.13 -23.13 8.45
C TYR A 92 2.93 -24.43 8.40
N GLU A 93 2.23 -25.56 8.45
CA GLU A 93 2.79 -26.90 8.31
C GLU A 93 2.41 -27.51 6.95
N GLU A 94 3.33 -28.27 6.34
CA GLU A 94 3.07 -28.84 5.01
C GLU A 94 1.85 -29.77 5.03
N ASN A 95 0.96 -29.61 4.05
CA ASN A 95 -0.31 -30.34 3.88
C ASN A 95 -1.42 -29.99 4.90
N ASP A 96 -1.28 -28.90 5.65
CA ASP A 96 -2.43 -28.28 6.32
C ASP A 96 -3.21 -27.41 5.32
N ASP A 97 -4.52 -27.31 5.51
CA ASP A 97 -5.41 -26.40 4.77
C ASP A 97 -5.63 -25.09 5.56
N SER A 98 -4.81 -24.83 6.56
CA SER A 98 -4.96 -23.71 7.47
C SER A 98 -3.63 -23.10 7.93
N VAL A 99 -3.69 -21.82 8.28
CA VAL A 99 -2.59 -21.05 8.87
C VAL A 99 -2.95 -20.73 10.31
N LEU A 100 -1.99 -20.95 11.21
CA LEU A 100 -2.09 -20.57 12.61
C LEU A 100 -1.51 -19.17 12.83
N PHE A 101 -2.31 -18.30 13.44
CA PHE A 101 -1.86 -17.05 14.04
C PHE A 101 -1.83 -17.22 15.55
N LEU A 102 -0.64 -17.12 16.14
CA LEU A 102 -0.43 -17.12 17.59
C LEU A 102 -0.10 -15.69 18.04
N PHE A 103 -0.94 -15.15 18.92
CA PHE A 103 -0.77 -13.83 19.52
C PHE A 103 -0.33 -13.95 20.98
N GLU A 104 0.72 -13.24 21.38
CA GLU A 104 1.24 -13.29 22.75
C GLU A 104 1.34 -11.87 23.35
N ASP A 105 0.64 -11.65 24.47
CA ASP A 105 0.82 -10.49 25.35
C ASP A 105 1.90 -10.83 26.38
N THR A 106 3.13 -10.37 26.12
CA THR A 106 4.30 -10.63 26.98
C THR A 106 4.19 -10.00 28.36
N LYS A 107 3.32 -9.00 28.57
CA LYS A 107 3.13 -8.32 29.86
C LYS A 107 2.17 -9.07 30.77
N ARG A 108 1.21 -9.79 30.18
CA ARG A 108 0.14 -10.50 30.92
C ARG A 108 0.25 -12.02 30.84
N ASP A 109 1.27 -12.53 30.16
CA ASP A 109 1.48 -13.95 29.93
C ASP A 109 0.24 -14.64 29.36
N LYS A 110 -0.42 -13.95 28.40
CA LYS A 110 -1.63 -14.41 27.72
C LYS A 110 -1.27 -14.75 26.28
N SER A 111 -1.54 -15.98 25.87
CA SER A 111 -1.50 -16.40 24.47
C SER A 111 -2.89 -16.63 23.90
N GLN A 112 -3.04 -16.44 22.60
CA GLN A 112 -4.26 -16.74 21.87
C GLN A 112 -3.93 -17.29 20.48
N GLU A 113 -4.50 -18.44 20.17
CA GLU A 113 -4.38 -19.10 18.88
C GLU A 113 -5.61 -18.84 18.03
N VAL A 114 -5.40 -18.49 16.75
CA VAL A 114 -6.45 -18.31 15.77
C VAL A 114 -6.07 -19.04 14.49
N ILE A 115 -6.90 -19.98 14.07
CA ILE A 115 -6.69 -20.77 12.87
C ILE A 115 -7.55 -20.19 11.74
N VAL A 116 -6.93 -19.88 10.61
CA VAL A 116 -7.58 -19.36 9.41
C VAL A 116 -7.43 -20.37 8.29
N LYS A 117 -8.55 -20.78 7.69
CA LYS A 117 -8.52 -21.68 6.53
C LYS A 117 -7.91 -20.97 5.32
N MET A 118 -7.04 -21.67 4.63
CA MET A 118 -6.52 -21.28 3.34
C MET A 118 -7.52 -21.58 2.23
N MET A 119 -7.24 -21.03 1.07
CA MET A 119 -7.95 -21.29 -0.16
C MET A 119 -6.95 -21.35 -1.32
N ASP A 120 -7.29 -22.12 -2.34
CA ASP A 120 -6.50 -22.15 -3.56
C ASP A 120 -6.75 -20.84 -4.32
N ILE A 121 -5.67 -20.07 -4.51
CA ILE A 121 -5.68 -18.82 -5.27
C ILE A 121 -4.67 -18.97 -6.39
N ASP A 122 -5.11 -18.71 -7.62
CA ASP A 122 -4.21 -18.66 -8.76
C ASP A 122 -3.23 -17.50 -8.56
N SER A 123 -1.95 -17.84 -8.41
CA SER A 123 -0.88 -16.88 -8.24
C SER A 123 -0.33 -16.51 -9.63
N GLU A 124 -0.82 -15.39 -10.17
CA GLU A 124 -0.23 -14.77 -11.37
C GLU A 124 0.65 -13.61 -10.95
N HIS A 125 1.97 -13.85 -10.86
CA HIS A 125 2.93 -12.76 -10.68
C HIS A 125 3.04 -11.95 -11.96
N LEU A 126 2.59 -10.71 -11.89
CA LEU A 126 2.84 -9.70 -12.89
C LEU A 126 4.26 -9.17 -12.70
N GLY A 127 5.06 -9.29 -13.75
CA GLY A 127 6.36 -8.65 -13.81
C GLY A 127 6.17 -7.13 -13.78
N ILE A 128 6.58 -6.50 -12.67
CA ILE A 128 6.62 -5.05 -12.56
C ILE A 128 7.95 -4.60 -13.19
N PRO A 129 7.94 -3.95 -14.38
CA PRO A 129 9.17 -3.51 -15.00
C PRO A 129 9.80 -2.37 -14.19
N GLU A 130 11.12 -2.28 -14.21
CA GLU A 130 11.81 -1.08 -13.75
C GLU A 130 11.41 0.08 -14.67
N GLN A 131 10.79 1.10 -14.09
CA GLN A 131 10.25 2.23 -14.82
C GLN A 131 10.99 3.50 -14.44
N ASP A 132 11.44 4.23 -15.45
CA ASP A 132 11.87 5.62 -15.27
C ASP A 132 10.65 6.51 -15.14
N TYR A 133 10.47 7.08 -13.95
CA TYR A 133 9.42 8.06 -13.68
C TYR A 133 9.89 9.47 -14.04
N SER A 134 8.98 10.24 -14.65
CA SER A 134 9.20 11.64 -15.04
C SER A 134 9.22 12.57 -13.82
N ALA A 135 8.45 12.23 -12.79
CA ALA A 135 8.41 12.98 -11.54
C ALA A 135 8.27 12.04 -10.32
N VAL A 136 8.95 12.40 -9.24
CA VAL A 136 8.87 11.72 -7.94
C VAL A 136 8.62 12.78 -6.87
N VAL A 137 7.56 12.57 -6.08
CA VAL A 137 7.20 13.45 -4.98
C VAL A 137 7.18 12.66 -3.69
N CYS A 138 7.84 13.15 -2.64
CA CYS A 138 7.67 12.62 -1.28
C CYS A 138 7.08 13.71 -0.40
N MET A 139 6.02 13.38 0.33
CA MET A 139 5.31 14.32 1.19
C MET A 139 4.76 13.62 2.44
N PRO A 140 4.30 14.36 3.45
CA PRO A 140 3.68 13.76 4.62
C PRO A 140 2.45 12.93 4.21
N ALA A 141 2.39 11.67 4.66
CA ALA A 141 1.31 10.75 4.32
C ALA A 141 -0.06 11.27 4.80
N ALA A 142 -0.09 11.92 5.96
CA ALA A 142 -1.30 12.53 6.51
C ALA A 142 -1.84 13.67 5.64
N GLU A 143 -0.97 14.51 5.07
CA GLU A 143 -1.34 15.59 4.15
C GLU A 143 -1.89 15.04 2.84
N PHE A 144 -1.27 14.00 2.29
CA PHE A 144 -1.79 13.32 1.11
C PHE A 144 -3.16 12.67 1.35
N GLN A 145 -3.34 12.01 2.51
CA GLN A 145 -4.62 11.42 2.92
C GLN A 145 -5.71 12.48 3.05
N LYS A 146 -5.41 13.59 3.71
CA LYS A 146 -6.36 14.70 3.87
C LYS A 146 -6.73 15.29 2.51
N THR A 147 -5.73 15.54 1.65
CA THR A 147 -5.96 16.04 0.29
C THR A 147 -6.89 15.14 -0.51
N CYS A 148 -6.66 13.82 -0.50
CA CYS A 148 -7.51 12.88 -1.24
C CYS A 148 -8.96 12.85 -0.71
N ARG A 149 -9.13 12.98 0.60
CA ARG A 149 -10.45 13.01 1.25
C ARG A 149 -11.20 14.31 0.91
N ASP A 150 -10.52 15.44 1.00
CA ASP A 150 -11.08 16.76 0.73
C ASP A 150 -11.51 16.86 -0.75
N LEU A 151 -10.70 16.36 -1.68
CA LEU A 151 -10.99 16.40 -3.12
C LEU A 151 -12.12 15.46 -3.55
N ALA A 152 -12.28 14.31 -2.87
CA ALA A 152 -13.37 13.37 -3.15
C ALA A 152 -14.77 13.93 -2.86
N MET A 153 -14.86 15.05 -2.13
CA MET A 153 -16.14 15.74 -1.91
C MET A 153 -16.63 16.49 -3.16
N PHE A 154 -15.74 16.78 -4.12
CA PHE A 154 -16.03 17.65 -5.26
C PHE A 154 -15.93 16.93 -6.61
N SER A 155 -15.19 15.83 -6.70
CA SER A 155 -14.98 15.11 -7.97
C SER A 155 -14.69 13.64 -7.74
N ASP A 156 -15.08 12.81 -8.71
CA ASP A 156 -14.65 11.41 -8.80
C ASP A 156 -13.28 11.24 -9.51
N SER A 157 -12.71 12.35 -10.00
CA SER A 157 -11.41 12.40 -10.68
C SER A 157 -10.42 13.27 -9.90
N LEU A 158 -9.18 12.80 -9.83
CA LEU A 158 -8.05 13.52 -9.28
C LEU A 158 -7.05 13.82 -10.38
N MET A 159 -6.90 15.08 -10.74
CA MET A 159 -5.82 15.55 -11.58
C MET A 159 -4.59 15.83 -10.71
N ILE A 160 -3.47 15.18 -11.01
CA ILE A 160 -2.18 15.45 -10.38
C ILE A 160 -1.28 16.14 -11.40
N THR A 161 -0.84 17.36 -11.09
CA THR A 161 0.15 18.10 -11.87
C THR A 161 1.43 18.26 -11.06
N VAL A 162 2.57 17.85 -11.62
CA VAL A 162 3.88 18.00 -10.99
C VAL A 162 4.81 18.79 -11.89
N THR A 163 5.40 19.85 -11.34
CA THR A 163 6.41 20.68 -12.02
C THR A 163 7.53 21.00 -11.03
N LYS A 164 8.59 21.67 -11.50
CA LYS A 164 9.65 22.19 -10.61
C LYS A 164 9.13 23.17 -9.54
N ALA A 165 7.94 23.75 -9.74
CA ALA A 165 7.33 24.66 -8.77
C ALA A 165 6.60 23.93 -7.63
N GLY A 166 6.35 22.62 -7.76
CA GLY A 166 5.65 21.83 -6.76
C GLY A 166 4.66 20.82 -7.36
N ILE A 167 3.82 20.28 -6.49
CA ILE A 167 2.71 19.39 -6.84
C ILE A 167 1.37 20.09 -6.60
N VAL A 168 0.47 19.92 -7.56
CA VAL A 168 -0.89 20.45 -7.52
C VAL A 168 -1.88 19.30 -7.70
N PHE A 169 -2.84 19.22 -6.79
CA PHE A 169 -3.94 18.27 -6.82
C PHE A 169 -5.23 19.03 -7.12
N THR A 170 -5.95 18.64 -8.17
CA THR A 170 -7.20 19.28 -8.57
C THR A 170 -8.31 18.24 -8.68
N GLY A 171 -9.43 18.50 -8.01
CA GLY A 171 -10.68 17.79 -8.19
C GLY A 171 -11.73 18.77 -8.71
N LYS A 172 -12.31 18.49 -9.88
CA LYS A 172 -13.36 19.30 -10.50
C LYS A 172 -14.59 18.44 -10.81
N GLY A 173 -15.77 18.90 -10.39
CA GLY A 173 -17.05 18.27 -10.69
C GLY A 173 -18.17 19.30 -10.78
N ASP A 174 -19.41 18.83 -10.84
CA ASP A 174 -20.58 19.69 -11.14
C ASP A 174 -20.87 20.72 -10.05
N THR A 175 -20.58 20.37 -8.79
CA THR A 175 -20.86 21.22 -7.62
C THR A 175 -19.74 22.22 -7.32
N GLY A 176 -18.58 22.08 -7.96
CA GLY A 176 -17.45 22.97 -7.79
C GLY A 176 -16.10 22.32 -8.10
N SER A 177 -15.03 23.04 -7.75
CA SER A 177 -13.67 22.56 -7.88
C SER A 177 -12.87 22.87 -6.62
N SER A 178 -11.95 21.99 -6.27
CA SER A 178 -10.97 22.19 -5.20
C SER A 178 -9.57 21.93 -5.75
N THR A 179 -8.66 22.84 -5.43
CA THR A 179 -7.25 22.75 -5.84
C THR A 179 -6.38 22.94 -4.62
N VAL A 180 -5.48 21.99 -4.38
CA VAL A 180 -4.49 22.02 -3.30
C VAL A 180 -3.11 22.07 -3.93
N THR A 181 -2.27 23.00 -3.49
CA THR A 181 -0.91 23.19 -4.02
C THR A 181 0.10 23.06 -2.91
N TYR A 182 1.11 22.22 -3.11
CA TYR A 182 2.26 22.08 -2.23
C TYR A 182 3.52 22.51 -2.98
N ALA A 183 4.17 23.56 -2.48
CA ALA A 183 5.49 23.95 -2.95
C ALA A 183 6.57 23.03 -2.35
N PRO A 184 7.69 22.80 -3.05
CA PRO A 184 8.82 22.09 -2.47
C PRO A 184 9.35 22.85 -1.25
N SER A 185 9.68 22.11 -0.19
CA SER A 185 10.33 22.66 1.00
C SER A 185 11.64 23.35 0.63
N ARG A 186 11.87 24.53 1.21
CA ARG A 186 13.01 25.39 0.84
C ARG A 186 14.01 25.60 1.97
N SER A 187 13.64 25.29 3.21
CA SER A 187 14.50 25.47 4.37
C SER A 187 15.10 24.13 4.83
N ALA A 188 16.37 24.15 5.19
CA ALA A 188 17.04 23.02 5.87
C ALA A 188 16.54 22.84 7.32
N ASP A 189 15.81 23.81 7.86
CA ASP A 189 15.24 23.77 9.22
C ASP A 189 13.86 23.09 9.27
N GLU A 190 13.25 22.78 8.12
CA GLU A 190 11.99 22.03 8.10
C GLU A 190 12.24 20.58 8.51
N GLU A 191 11.45 20.09 9.48
CA GLU A 191 11.49 18.68 9.87
C GLU A 191 11.30 17.81 8.62
N GLU A 192 12.23 16.89 8.37
CA GLU A 192 12.24 16.05 7.17
C GLU A 192 10.91 15.28 6.98
N GLN A 193 10.24 14.96 8.09
CA GLN A 193 8.92 14.33 8.09
C GLN A 193 7.80 15.23 7.54
N GLN A 194 7.89 16.54 7.74
CA GLN A 194 6.92 17.54 7.26
C GLN A 194 7.25 18.07 5.86
N ALA A 195 8.49 17.90 5.40
CA ALA A 195 8.95 18.46 4.15
C ALA A 195 8.27 17.83 2.90
N VAL A 196 8.12 18.62 1.84
CA VAL A 196 7.69 18.15 0.51
C VAL A 196 8.89 18.20 -0.43
N SER A 197 9.36 17.04 -0.87
CA SER A 197 10.46 16.91 -1.84
C SER A 197 9.90 16.58 -3.22
N VAL A 198 10.37 17.29 -4.24
CA VAL A 198 9.88 17.16 -5.61
C VAL A 198 11.08 17.03 -6.55
N ASP A 199 11.22 15.88 -7.20
CA ASP A 199 12.19 15.63 -8.28
C ASP A 199 11.45 15.50 -9.61
N VAL A 200 11.83 16.29 -10.60
CA VAL A 200 11.12 16.41 -11.89
C VAL A 200 12.12 16.42 -13.02
N LYS A 201 12.13 15.32 -13.78
CA LYS A 201 12.79 15.21 -15.08
C LYS A 201 11.94 15.93 -16.15
N GLU A 202 10.64 15.64 -16.16
CA GLU A 202 9.67 16.24 -17.08
C GLU A 202 8.35 16.55 -16.36
N PRO A 203 7.64 17.64 -16.72
CA PRO A 203 6.31 17.94 -16.16
C PRO A 203 5.32 16.80 -16.41
N VAL A 204 4.51 16.49 -15.40
CA VAL A 204 3.51 15.42 -15.44
C VAL A 204 2.14 16.02 -15.12
N THR A 205 1.14 15.70 -15.93
CA THR A 205 -0.27 16.04 -15.66
C THR A 205 -1.13 14.84 -16.02
N VAL A 206 -1.69 14.18 -15.01
CA VAL A 206 -2.40 12.90 -15.19
C VAL A 206 -3.63 12.84 -14.29
N ASN A 207 -4.71 12.25 -14.82
CA ASN A 207 -5.96 12.03 -14.11
C ASN A 207 -6.04 10.61 -13.53
N PHE A 208 -6.56 10.49 -12.33
CA PHE A 208 -6.78 9.21 -11.64
C PHE A 208 -8.17 9.15 -10.99
N SER A 209 -8.63 7.95 -10.67
CA SER A 209 -9.82 7.79 -9.85
C SER A 209 -9.52 8.11 -8.38
N ILE A 210 -10.18 9.13 -7.84
CA ILE A 210 -9.99 9.54 -6.43
C ILE A 210 -10.44 8.44 -5.45
N LYS A 211 -11.36 7.57 -5.87
CA LYS A 211 -11.83 6.43 -5.07
C LYS A 211 -10.68 5.48 -4.72
N TYR A 212 -9.85 5.14 -5.70
CA TYR A 212 -8.68 4.29 -5.49
C TYR A 212 -7.61 5.00 -4.66
N MET A 213 -7.37 6.29 -4.92
CA MET A 213 -6.45 7.09 -4.10
C MET A 213 -6.85 7.10 -2.62
N ASN A 214 -8.14 7.26 -2.33
CA ASN A 214 -8.65 7.14 -0.96
C ASN A 214 -8.46 5.74 -0.37
N HIS A 215 -8.60 4.67 -1.15
CA HIS A 215 -8.24 3.32 -0.68
C HIS A 215 -6.75 3.22 -0.31
N PHE A 216 -5.85 3.73 -1.17
CA PHE A 216 -4.41 3.68 -0.91
C PHE A 216 -4.04 4.47 0.36
N THR A 217 -4.71 5.59 0.62
CA THR A 217 -4.44 6.40 1.82
C THR A 217 -4.79 5.71 3.14
N LYS A 218 -5.46 4.54 3.13
CA LYS A 218 -5.62 3.70 4.34
C LYS A 218 -4.28 3.17 4.86
N ALA A 219 -3.25 3.13 4.02
CA ALA A 219 -1.88 2.80 4.40
C ALA A 219 -1.14 3.92 5.15
N THR A 220 -1.73 5.11 5.35
CA THR A 220 -1.10 6.24 6.04
C THR A 220 -0.56 5.89 7.43
N GLY A 221 -1.17 4.95 8.14
CA GLY A 221 -0.66 4.50 9.44
C GLY A 221 0.62 3.66 9.37
N LEU A 222 1.12 3.29 8.19
CA LEU A 222 2.31 2.47 8.01
C LEU A 222 3.60 3.29 7.89
N SER A 223 3.48 4.54 7.42
CA SER A 223 4.63 5.41 7.18
C SER A 223 4.22 6.88 7.34
N ASP A 224 5.09 7.68 7.96
CA ASP A 224 4.87 9.12 8.10
C ASP A 224 4.93 9.86 6.75
N ARG A 225 5.58 9.24 5.75
CA ARG A 225 5.77 9.80 4.41
C ARG A 225 5.20 8.87 3.34
N VAL A 226 4.72 9.47 2.26
CA VAL A 226 4.28 8.76 1.05
C VAL A 226 5.13 9.21 -0.13
N ARG A 227 5.50 8.27 -0.99
CA ARG A 227 6.23 8.54 -2.23
C ARG A 227 5.34 8.27 -3.43
N LEU A 228 5.14 9.30 -4.25
CA LEU A 228 4.36 9.27 -5.50
C LEU A 228 5.33 9.27 -6.67
N SER A 229 5.28 8.24 -7.52
CA SER A 229 6.10 8.17 -8.74
C SER A 229 5.18 8.23 -9.95
N LEU A 230 5.34 9.25 -10.80
CA LEU A 230 4.40 9.56 -11.87
C LEU A 230 5.10 9.70 -13.23
N CYS A 231 4.36 9.35 -14.27
CA CYS A 231 4.68 9.58 -15.67
C CYS A 231 3.35 9.61 -16.46
N ASN A 232 3.31 10.33 -17.58
CA ASN A 232 2.05 10.61 -18.31
C ASN A 232 1.41 9.37 -18.95
N SER A 233 2.15 8.28 -19.16
CA SER A 233 1.71 7.12 -19.96
C SER A 233 1.71 5.77 -19.21
N VAL A 234 2.00 5.77 -17.90
CA VAL A 234 2.10 4.55 -17.10
C VAL A 234 1.38 4.72 -15.77
N PRO A 235 1.04 3.61 -15.07
CA PRO A 235 0.43 3.69 -13.75
C PRO A 235 1.24 4.52 -12.77
N VAL A 236 0.55 5.31 -11.93
CA VAL A 236 1.18 5.96 -10.77
C VAL A 236 1.55 4.91 -9.74
N VAL A 237 2.69 5.10 -9.07
CA VAL A 237 3.06 4.31 -7.89
C VAL A 237 2.90 5.17 -6.64
N VAL A 238 2.07 4.70 -5.71
CA VAL A 238 1.93 5.24 -4.36
C VAL A 238 2.60 4.27 -3.40
N GLU A 239 3.71 4.67 -2.82
CA GLU A 239 4.54 3.83 -1.95
C GLU A 239 4.53 4.34 -0.51
N TYR A 240 4.29 3.41 0.41
CA TYR A 240 4.48 3.57 1.85
C TYR A 240 5.62 2.64 2.28
N GLY A 241 6.69 3.21 2.82
CA GLY A 241 7.82 2.43 3.35
C GLY A 241 7.43 1.68 4.63
N LEU A 242 7.85 0.42 4.76
CA LEU A 242 7.64 -0.38 5.97
C LEU A 242 8.98 -0.51 6.72
N SER A 243 9.19 0.34 7.71
CA SER A 243 10.49 0.44 8.40
C SER A 243 11.64 0.62 7.37
N GLU A 244 12.84 0.10 7.64
CA GLU A 244 13.98 0.18 6.71
C GLU A 244 14.05 -0.97 5.68
N SER A 245 13.14 -1.95 5.74
CA SER A 245 13.30 -3.23 5.02
C SER A 245 11.97 -3.81 4.47
N GLY A 246 11.16 -2.94 3.87
CA GLY A 246 9.92 -3.36 3.22
C GLY A 246 9.15 -2.19 2.61
N HIS A 247 8.11 -2.50 1.85
CA HIS A 247 7.21 -1.50 1.28
C HIS A 247 5.82 -2.06 1.03
N LEU A 248 4.85 -1.16 1.03
CA LEU A 248 3.53 -1.35 0.45
C LEU A 248 3.35 -0.38 -0.72
N ARG A 249 3.27 -0.91 -1.93
CA ARG A 249 3.11 -0.15 -3.17
C ARG A 249 1.74 -0.40 -3.77
N PHE A 250 1.12 0.68 -4.23
CA PHE A 250 -0.09 0.66 -5.02
C PHE A 250 0.20 1.21 -6.40
N TYR A 251 -0.26 0.51 -7.43
CA TYR A 251 -0.20 0.93 -8.82
C TYR A 251 -1.62 1.25 -9.27
N LEU A 252 -1.80 2.36 -9.97
CA LEU A 252 -3.11 2.73 -10.51
C LEU A 252 -2.97 3.27 -11.92
N ALA A 253 -3.69 2.64 -12.86
CA ALA A 253 -3.73 3.13 -14.23
C ALA A 253 -4.40 4.52 -14.29
N PRO A 254 -3.90 5.43 -15.15
CA PRO A 254 -4.51 6.73 -15.35
C PRO A 254 -5.90 6.59 -15.98
N LYS A 255 -6.78 7.56 -15.70
CA LYS A 255 -7.99 7.75 -16.49
C LYS A 255 -7.58 8.37 -17.82
N ILE A 256 -8.06 7.79 -18.91
CA ILE A 256 -7.99 8.42 -20.22
C ILE A 256 -9.18 9.38 -20.27
N ASP A 257 -8.94 10.67 -20.51
CA ASP A 257 -10.04 11.60 -20.74
C ASP A 257 -10.62 11.32 -22.13
N ASP A 258 -11.93 11.09 -22.20
CA ASP A 258 -12.63 10.81 -23.47
C ASP A 258 -12.56 11.99 -24.47
N GLU A 259 -12.12 13.18 -24.03
CA GLU A 259 -11.97 14.38 -24.88
C GLU A 259 -10.81 14.28 -25.88
N ASP A 260 -9.85 13.37 -25.69
CA ASP A 260 -8.76 13.15 -26.66
C ASP A 260 -9.19 12.31 -27.89
N ASN A 261 -10.40 11.73 -27.89
CA ASN A 261 -10.92 10.96 -29.03
C ASN A 261 -11.59 11.81 -30.13
N ASP A 262 -11.86 13.10 -29.88
CA ASP A 262 -12.47 14.00 -30.87
C ASP A 262 -11.45 14.77 -31.75
N MET A 263 -10.14 14.46 -31.62
CA MET A 263 -9.07 15.03 -32.47
C MET A 263 -8.37 14.01 -33.38
N LYS A 264 -9.03 12.93 -33.80
CA LYS A 264 -8.56 12.08 -34.90
C LYS A 264 -9.53 12.00 -36.06
#